data_AF-A0A1E8CN58-F1
#
_entry.id   AF-A0A1E8CN58-F1
#
_cell.length_a   1.000
_cell.length_b   1.000
_cell.length_c   1.000
_cell.angle_alpha   90.00
_cell.angle_beta   90.00
_cell.angle_gamma   90.00
#
_symmetry.space_group_name_H-M   'P 1'
#
loop_
_entity.id
_entity.type
_entity.pdbx_description
1 polymer ?
#
loop_
_entity_poly.entity_id
_entity_poly.type
_entity_poly.pdbx_seq_one_letter_code
_entity_poly.pdbx_strand_id
1 'polypeptide(L)'
;MAAQAAQAEAAKAEKSYNEAVAAAQSDYAAEPSVSRNAPEAAAEEVNNQIMQQAASQLEDLDIEVAQQEVGEWTERVTVDDKRMINCRADLNQLVPFKYDWAWQKYLDGCANHWMPQEVNMNADIALWKSANGLTPDERLIVKRNLGFFSTADSLVANNLVLALYRLITNPECRQYILRQAFEEAIHTHAYQYCIESLGMDEGEIFNMYHEIPSVAKKASWGLKYTKELNDPNFDTGTPETDKALLKNLIAFYCCLEGIFFYCGFTQILSMGRRNKMTGTSEQFQYILRDESMHLNFGIDTINQIKIENPHLWDDAMKREATQMILQATQLEIEYARDTMPRGVLGMNAVMMEEYLQFIANRRLVQIGLPEQFKGVKNPFPWMSEIMDLRKEKNFFETRVIEYQTGGALTWD
;
A
#
# COMPACT_ATOMS: atom_id res chain seq x y z
N MET A 1 -36.98 24.83 13.34
CA MET A 1 -36.97 23.92 14.52
C MET A 1 -35.66 23.15 14.66
N ALA A 2 -35.12 22.50 13.61
CA ALA A 2 -33.85 21.76 13.69
C ALA A 2 -32.62 22.62 14.09
N ALA A 3 -32.49 23.85 13.57
CA ALA A 3 -31.37 24.75 13.92
C ALA A 3 -31.38 25.22 15.39
N GLN A 4 -32.57 25.38 15.99
CA GLN A 4 -32.71 25.72 17.40
C GLN A 4 -32.42 24.52 18.31
N ALA A 5 -32.72 23.30 17.86
CA ALA A 5 -32.36 22.08 18.56
C ALA A 5 -30.84 21.85 18.58
N ALA A 6 -30.17 22.08 17.44
CA ALA A 6 -28.71 21.99 17.34
C ALA A 6 -27.98 23.04 18.19
N GLN A 7 -28.49 24.27 18.26
CA GLN A 7 -27.95 25.30 19.16
C GLN A 7 -28.17 24.95 20.64
N ALA A 8 -29.29 24.31 20.99
CA ALA A 8 -29.55 23.86 22.35
C ALA A 8 -28.65 22.66 22.76
N GLU A 9 -28.30 21.79 21.81
CA GLU A 9 -27.32 20.71 22.02
C GLU A 9 -25.89 21.23 22.15
N ALA A 10 -25.49 22.19 21.30
CA ALA A 10 -24.17 22.83 21.41
C ALA A 10 -24.01 23.55 22.76
N ALA A 11 -25.04 24.28 23.21
CA ALA A 11 -25.04 24.94 24.51
C ALA A 11 -25.00 23.94 25.69
N LYS A 12 -25.62 22.75 25.54
CA LYS A 12 -25.50 21.66 26.52
C LYS A 12 -24.10 21.05 26.54
N ALA A 13 -23.47 20.87 25.38
CA ALA A 13 -22.12 20.34 25.28
C ALA A 13 -21.08 21.31 25.86
N GLU A 14 -21.21 22.61 25.58
CA GLU A 14 -20.34 23.66 26.14
C GLU A 14 -20.52 23.78 27.65
N LYS A 15 -21.75 23.68 28.16
CA LYS A 15 -22.03 23.63 29.60
C LYS A 15 -21.42 22.38 30.25
N SER A 16 -21.58 21.21 29.62
CA SER A 16 -20.99 19.95 30.10
C SER A 16 -19.46 19.98 30.08
N TYR A 17 -18.85 20.64 29.09
CA TYR A 17 -17.41 20.84 29.00
C TYR A 17 -16.93 21.77 30.12
N ASN A 18 -17.60 22.90 30.33
CA ASN A 18 -17.24 23.84 31.39
C ASN A 18 -17.48 23.26 32.80
N GLU A 19 -18.51 22.43 32.98
CA GLU A 19 -18.75 21.69 34.23
C GLU A 19 -17.69 20.60 34.46
N ALA A 20 -17.23 19.92 33.40
CA ALA A 20 -16.12 18.96 33.49
C ALA A 20 -14.78 19.65 33.79
N VAL A 21 -14.52 20.82 33.19
CA VAL A 21 -13.35 21.65 33.47
C VAL A 21 -13.40 22.20 34.90
N ALA A 22 -14.56 22.65 35.37
CA ALA A 22 -14.74 23.12 36.74
C ALA A 22 -14.63 22.00 37.78
N ALA A 23 -15.15 20.80 37.47
CA ALA A 23 -14.98 19.62 38.30
C ALA A 23 -13.50 19.21 38.40
N ALA A 24 -12.79 19.19 37.27
CA ALA A 24 -11.35 18.92 37.22
C ALA A 24 -10.52 20.00 37.96
N GLN A 25 -10.94 21.27 37.92
CA GLN A 25 -10.31 22.35 38.70
C GLN A 25 -10.64 22.26 40.20
N SER A 26 -11.82 21.77 40.58
CA SER A 26 -12.20 21.58 41.98
C SER A 26 -11.48 20.41 42.64
N ASP A 27 -11.12 19.37 41.87
CA ASP A 27 -10.25 18.28 42.33
C ASP A 27 -8.79 18.76 42.56
N TYR A 28 -8.43 19.93 42.05
CA TYR A 28 -7.14 20.60 42.32
C TYR A 28 -7.19 21.64 43.46
N ALA A 29 -8.38 21.96 43.99
CA ALA A 29 -8.57 23.03 44.97
C ALA A 29 -8.89 22.55 46.39
N ALA A 30 -8.79 21.25 46.67
CA ALA A 30 -8.78 20.70 48.01
C ALA A 30 -7.39 20.13 48.30
N GLU A 31 -6.52 20.92 48.94
CA GLU A 31 -5.36 20.35 49.64
C GLU A 31 -5.92 19.28 50.60
N PRO A 32 -5.56 17.99 50.44
CA PRO A 32 -5.85 17.05 51.49
C PRO A 32 -5.01 17.49 52.68
N SER A 33 -5.62 17.66 53.86
CA SER A 33 -4.89 17.89 55.10
C SER A 33 -4.13 16.62 55.46
N VAL A 34 -3.03 16.38 54.76
CA VAL A 34 -2.09 15.30 54.99
C VAL A 34 -1.05 15.85 55.95
N SER A 35 -0.89 15.14 57.07
CA SER A 35 0.21 15.33 58.00
C SER A 35 1.52 15.54 57.23
N ARG A 36 2.10 16.74 57.34
CA ARG A 36 3.41 17.11 56.76
C ARG A 36 4.47 16.12 57.23
N ASN A 37 4.72 15.11 56.42
CA ASN A 37 5.88 14.25 56.50
C ASN A 37 6.60 14.35 55.14
N ALA A 38 7.88 13.97 55.11
CA ALA A 38 8.88 14.31 54.10
C ALA A 38 8.70 13.96 52.58
N PRO A 39 7.68 13.24 52.05
CA PRO A 39 7.69 12.83 50.63
C PRO A 39 7.41 13.93 49.58
N GLU A 40 6.65 14.98 49.89
CA GLU A 40 6.25 16.00 48.89
C GLU A 40 7.39 16.93 48.49
N ALA A 41 8.19 17.39 49.46
CA ALA A 41 9.35 18.24 49.18
C ALA A 41 10.40 17.49 48.33
N ALA A 42 10.55 16.19 48.54
CA ALA A 42 11.43 15.35 47.74
C ALA A 42 10.91 15.17 46.30
N ALA A 43 9.59 15.06 46.11
CA ALA A 43 8.98 14.98 44.78
C ALA A 43 9.09 16.31 44.01
N GLU A 44 8.91 17.43 44.69
CA GLU A 44 9.07 18.77 44.11
C GLU A 44 10.53 19.08 43.75
N GLU A 45 11.48 18.65 44.58
CA GLU A 45 12.91 18.76 44.31
C GLU A 45 13.34 17.90 43.11
N VAL A 46 12.84 16.67 43.00
CA VAL A 46 13.06 15.80 41.83
C VAL A 46 12.47 16.43 40.56
N ASN A 47 11.26 16.99 40.62
CA ASN A 47 10.64 17.65 39.47
C ASN A 47 11.44 18.88 39.01
N ASN A 48 11.94 19.69 39.95
CA ASN A 48 12.80 20.83 39.64
C ASN A 48 14.14 20.40 39.02
N GLN A 49 14.73 19.30 39.50
CA GLN A 49 15.92 18.72 38.90
C GLN A 49 15.67 18.21 37.47
N ILE A 50 14.53 17.57 37.21
CA ILE A 50 14.14 17.14 35.86
C ILE A 50 13.97 18.35 34.93
N MET A 51 13.29 19.41 35.38
CA MET A 51 13.12 20.64 34.60
C MET A 51 14.45 21.34 34.30
N GLN A 52 15.37 21.35 35.27
CA GLN A 52 16.69 21.96 35.10
C GLN A 52 17.60 21.13 34.19
N GLN A 53 17.53 19.79 34.28
CA GLN A 53 18.22 18.90 33.36
C GLN A 53 17.68 19.04 31.93
N ALA A 54 16.36 19.13 31.76
CA ALA A 54 15.75 19.36 30.46
C ALA A 54 16.20 20.70 29.86
N ALA A 55 16.21 21.78 30.65
CA ALA A 55 16.70 23.08 30.20
C ALA A 55 18.19 23.05 29.80
N SER A 56 19.04 22.39 30.60
CA SER A 56 20.46 22.23 30.29
C SER A 56 20.67 21.42 29.00
N GLN A 57 19.90 20.36 28.78
CA GLN A 57 19.98 19.57 27.55
C GLN A 57 19.54 20.36 26.31
N LEU A 58 18.65 21.34 26.46
CA LEU A 58 18.27 22.25 25.38
C LEU A 58 19.39 23.25 25.03
N GLU A 59 20.19 23.68 26.02
CA GLU A 59 21.36 24.54 25.79
C GLU A 59 22.48 23.80 25.05
N ASP A 60 22.58 22.48 25.26
CA ASP A 60 23.53 21.59 24.58
C ASP A 60 23.04 21.12 23.19
N LEU A 61 21.87 21.58 22.72
CA LEU A 61 21.41 21.29 21.36
C LEU A 61 22.30 22.02 20.35
N ASP A 62 23.25 21.27 19.80
CA ASP A 62 24.13 21.76 18.75
C ASP A 62 23.35 21.87 17.43
N ILE A 63 22.96 23.11 17.09
CA ILE A 63 22.29 23.43 15.83
C ILE A 63 23.20 23.12 14.64
N GLU A 64 24.53 23.14 14.80
CA GLU A 64 25.49 22.77 13.75
C GLU A 64 25.50 21.26 13.51
N VAL A 65 25.29 20.43 14.54
CA VAL A 65 25.12 18.96 14.38
C VAL A 65 23.84 18.65 13.63
N ALA A 66 22.73 19.33 13.94
CA ALA A 66 21.49 19.19 13.17
C ALA A 66 21.68 19.62 11.71
N GLN A 67 22.46 20.67 11.45
CA GLN A 67 22.83 21.10 10.09
C GLN A 67 23.78 20.11 9.39
N GLN A 68 24.59 19.36 10.11
CA GLN A 68 25.45 18.30 9.54
C GLN A 68 24.67 17.03 9.20
N GLU A 69 23.68 16.63 10.02
CA GLU A 69 22.83 15.45 9.77
C GLU A 69 21.78 15.68 8.69
N VAL A 70 21.21 16.89 8.61
CA VAL A 70 20.27 17.25 7.55
C VAL A 70 21.02 17.45 6.22
N GLY A 71 22.34 17.70 6.26
CA GLY A 71 23.19 18.11 5.14
C GLY A 71 23.28 19.63 5.04
N GLU A 72 24.20 20.18 4.23
CA GLU A 72 24.47 21.63 4.03
C GLU A 72 23.26 22.48 3.47
N TRP A 73 22.02 22.08 3.74
CA TRP A 73 20.77 22.72 3.32
C TRP A 73 20.43 23.90 4.21
N THR A 74 21.13 25.01 3.98
CA THR A 74 20.81 26.29 4.65
C THR A 74 19.80 27.14 3.88
N GLU A 75 19.51 26.78 2.62
CA GLU A 75 18.64 27.53 1.72
C GLU A 75 17.26 26.86 1.52
N ARG A 76 16.25 27.65 1.16
CA ARG A 76 14.91 27.14 0.83
C ARG A 76 14.97 26.28 -0.43
N VAL A 77 14.32 25.11 -0.40
CA VAL A 77 14.26 24.20 -1.55
C VAL A 77 13.50 24.84 -2.72
N THR A 78 14.06 24.77 -3.92
CA THR A 78 13.36 25.13 -5.16
C THR A 78 12.94 23.87 -5.93
N VAL A 79 12.00 24.02 -6.87
CA VAL A 79 11.51 22.90 -7.69
C VAL A 79 12.65 22.23 -8.46
N ASP A 80 13.60 23.00 -8.98
CA ASP A 80 14.69 22.49 -9.82
C ASP A 80 15.71 21.65 -9.06
N ASP A 81 15.78 21.81 -7.73
CA ASP A 81 16.67 21.03 -6.86
C ASP A 81 16.19 19.58 -6.67
N LYS A 82 14.89 19.34 -6.84
CA LYS A 82 14.25 18.03 -6.59
C LYS A 82 14.52 17.04 -7.74
N ARG A 83 14.78 15.78 -7.41
CA ARG A 83 14.97 14.65 -8.38
C ARG A 83 14.37 13.37 -7.80
N MET A 84 13.99 12.43 -8.65
CA MET A 84 13.42 11.15 -8.19
C MET A 84 14.41 10.34 -7.34
N ILE A 85 15.68 10.33 -7.77
CA ILE A 85 16.79 9.62 -7.14
C ILE A 85 18.01 10.54 -7.11
N ASN A 86 18.94 10.30 -6.19
CA ASN A 86 20.20 11.07 -6.07
C ASN A 86 19.97 12.59 -5.94
N CYS A 87 18.81 12.99 -5.41
CA CYS A 87 18.50 14.38 -5.10
C CYS A 87 19.36 14.82 -3.93
N ARG A 88 19.79 16.08 -3.99
CA ARG A 88 20.48 16.69 -2.87
C ARG A 88 19.52 17.49 -1.98
N ALA A 89 18.46 18.12 -2.52
CA ALA A 89 17.52 18.94 -1.75
C ALA A 89 17.02 18.32 -0.43
N ASP A 90 16.75 19.19 0.56
CA ASP A 90 16.19 18.80 1.87
C ASP A 90 14.89 18.01 1.71
N LEU A 91 14.96 16.71 1.99
CA LEU A 91 13.86 15.76 1.84
C LEU A 91 12.79 15.89 2.92
N ASN A 92 13.01 16.71 3.95
CA ASN A 92 12.02 16.98 4.99
C ASN A 92 11.02 18.06 4.58
N GLN A 93 11.37 18.88 3.57
CA GLN A 93 10.50 19.94 3.07
C GLN A 93 9.62 19.42 1.92
N LEU A 94 8.33 19.22 2.21
CA LEU A 94 7.36 18.74 1.23
C LEU A 94 7.18 19.70 0.03
N VAL A 95 7.18 21.00 0.31
CA VAL A 95 6.93 22.06 -0.68
C VAL A 95 8.24 22.75 -1.10
N PRO A 96 8.33 23.27 -2.34
CA PRO A 96 7.33 23.22 -3.41
C PRO A 96 7.23 21.83 -4.07
N PHE A 97 6.05 21.48 -4.61
CA PHE A 97 5.87 20.23 -5.35
C PHE A 97 6.55 20.28 -6.72
N LYS A 98 7.23 19.19 -7.10
CA LYS A 98 7.74 18.96 -8.45
C LYS A 98 6.91 17.91 -9.19
N TYR A 99 6.51 16.86 -8.49
CA TYR A 99 5.76 15.75 -9.06
C TYR A 99 4.30 15.78 -8.59
N ASP A 100 3.50 16.68 -9.18
CA ASP A 100 2.06 16.79 -8.84
C ASP A 100 1.31 15.46 -9.04
N TRP A 101 1.75 14.63 -9.98
CA TRP A 101 1.19 13.30 -10.22
C TRP A 101 1.37 12.35 -9.03
N ALA A 102 2.40 12.52 -8.21
CA ALA A 102 2.63 11.71 -7.01
C ALA A 102 1.73 12.20 -5.87
N TRP A 103 1.61 13.52 -5.72
CA TRP A 103 0.72 14.13 -4.74
C TRP A 103 -0.75 13.80 -5.01
N GLN A 104 -1.19 13.88 -6.28
CA GLN A 104 -2.56 13.52 -6.64
C GLN A 104 -2.86 12.05 -6.30
N LYS A 105 -1.93 11.13 -6.59
CA LYS A 105 -2.10 9.71 -6.24
C LYS A 105 -2.20 9.50 -4.73
N TYR A 106 -1.47 10.28 -3.94
CA TYR A 106 -1.59 10.27 -2.48
C TYR A 106 -2.98 10.70 -2.02
N LEU A 107 -3.52 11.78 -2.57
CA LEU A 107 -4.89 12.23 -2.26
C LEU A 107 -5.94 11.19 -2.67
N ASP A 108 -5.81 10.62 -3.87
CA ASP A 108 -6.71 9.59 -4.39
C ASP A 108 -6.67 8.32 -3.53
N GLY A 109 -5.47 7.87 -3.10
CA GLY A 109 -5.29 6.75 -2.18
C GLY A 109 -5.95 7.01 -0.83
N CYS A 110 -5.77 8.20 -0.26
CA CYS A 110 -6.45 8.60 0.99
C CYS A 110 -7.97 8.58 0.86
N ALA A 111 -8.52 9.07 -0.26
CA ALA A 111 -9.96 9.04 -0.54
C ALA A 111 -10.53 7.61 -0.68
N ASN A 112 -9.68 6.65 -0.97
CA ASN A 112 -10.03 5.24 -1.14
C ASN A 112 -10.01 4.43 0.16
N HIS A 113 -9.89 5.04 1.35
CA HIS A 113 -9.85 4.29 2.61
C HIS A 113 -11.00 3.29 2.79
N TRP A 114 -10.66 2.07 3.22
CA TRP A 114 -11.56 0.98 3.55
C TRP A 114 -10.93 0.10 4.64
N MET A 115 -11.75 -0.71 5.30
CA MET A 115 -11.30 -1.72 6.27
C MET A 115 -11.98 -3.07 5.98
N PRO A 116 -11.28 -4.21 6.10
CA PRO A 116 -11.83 -5.50 5.72
C PRO A 116 -13.03 -5.93 6.57
N GLN A 117 -13.09 -5.51 7.83
CA GLN A 117 -14.23 -5.80 8.73
C GLN A 117 -15.55 -5.16 8.29
N GLU A 118 -15.51 -4.18 7.39
CA GLU A 118 -16.72 -3.55 6.85
C GLU A 118 -17.46 -4.47 5.87
N VAL A 119 -16.78 -5.52 5.37
CA VAL A 119 -17.33 -6.47 4.41
C VAL A 119 -17.93 -7.68 5.13
N ASN A 120 -19.20 -7.98 4.83
CA ASN A 120 -19.92 -9.08 5.47
C ASN A 120 -19.51 -10.45 4.91
N MET A 121 -18.96 -11.31 5.77
CA MET A 121 -18.48 -12.66 5.39
C MET A 121 -19.51 -13.79 5.57
N ASN A 122 -20.73 -13.54 6.05
CA ASN A 122 -21.68 -14.61 6.41
C ASN A 122 -22.06 -15.53 5.25
N ALA A 123 -22.29 -14.97 4.05
CA ALA A 123 -22.61 -15.75 2.86
C ALA A 123 -21.45 -16.67 2.45
N ASP A 124 -20.22 -16.15 2.53
CA ASP A 124 -19.00 -16.87 2.21
C ASP A 124 -18.74 -18.00 3.21
N ILE A 125 -18.95 -17.74 4.51
CA ILE A 125 -18.85 -18.76 5.57
C ILE A 125 -19.84 -19.90 5.33
N ALA A 126 -21.10 -19.57 5.02
CA ALA A 126 -22.13 -20.59 4.74
C ALA A 126 -21.80 -21.40 3.48
N LEU A 127 -21.34 -20.73 2.42
CA LEU A 127 -20.93 -21.37 1.17
C LEU A 127 -19.71 -22.28 1.38
N TRP A 128 -18.72 -21.82 2.14
CA TRP A 128 -17.50 -22.55 2.43
C TRP A 128 -17.75 -23.79 3.30
N LYS A 129 -18.65 -23.72 4.29
CA LYS A 129 -19.02 -24.88 5.13
C LYS A 129 -19.93 -25.88 4.42
N SER A 130 -20.64 -25.45 3.38
CA SER A 130 -21.53 -26.33 2.61
C SER A 130 -20.74 -27.37 1.80
N ALA A 131 -21.12 -28.65 1.93
CA ALA A 131 -20.51 -29.75 1.17
C ALA A 131 -20.65 -29.57 -0.36
N ASN A 132 -21.70 -28.90 -0.82
CA ASN A 132 -22.01 -28.69 -2.23
C ASN A 132 -21.87 -27.22 -2.68
N GLY A 133 -21.34 -26.33 -1.82
CA GLY A 133 -21.21 -24.90 -2.16
C GLY A 133 -20.14 -24.63 -3.22
N LEU A 134 -18.98 -25.24 -3.04
CA LEU A 134 -17.82 -25.13 -3.93
C LEU A 134 -17.31 -26.50 -4.35
N THR A 135 -16.93 -26.64 -5.61
CA THR A 135 -16.21 -27.84 -6.07
C THR A 135 -14.80 -27.89 -5.45
N PRO A 136 -14.13 -29.06 -5.45
CA PRO A 136 -12.74 -29.14 -5.00
C PRO A 136 -11.80 -28.19 -5.76
N ASP A 137 -12.04 -27.99 -7.06
CA ASP A 137 -11.24 -27.06 -7.88
C ASP A 137 -11.50 -25.59 -7.50
N GLU A 138 -12.75 -25.21 -7.22
CA GLU A 138 -13.06 -23.86 -6.74
C GLU A 138 -12.43 -23.60 -5.37
N ARG A 139 -12.45 -24.58 -4.45
CA ARG A 139 -11.78 -24.47 -3.15
C ARG A 139 -10.27 -24.35 -3.27
N LEU A 140 -9.67 -25.11 -4.20
CA LEU A 140 -8.24 -25.02 -4.48
C LEU A 140 -7.87 -23.60 -4.94
N ILE A 141 -8.64 -23.02 -5.86
CA ILE A 141 -8.44 -21.65 -6.33
C ILE A 141 -8.46 -20.66 -5.16
N VAL A 142 -9.48 -20.71 -4.29
CA VAL A 142 -9.55 -19.83 -3.11
C VAL A 142 -8.33 -20.00 -2.20
N LYS A 143 -7.98 -21.24 -1.84
CA LYS A 143 -6.84 -21.52 -0.94
C LYS A 143 -5.52 -21.05 -1.53
N ARG A 144 -5.24 -21.35 -2.80
CA ARG A 144 -3.99 -20.96 -3.46
C ARG A 144 -3.85 -19.44 -3.58
N ASN A 145 -4.93 -18.74 -3.89
CA ASN A 145 -4.93 -17.28 -3.90
C ASN A 145 -4.63 -16.72 -2.52
N LEU A 146 -5.41 -17.11 -1.50
CA LEU A 146 -5.20 -16.59 -0.15
C LEU A 146 -3.79 -16.90 0.37
N GLY A 147 -3.24 -18.08 0.10
CA GLY A 147 -1.87 -18.43 0.54
C GLY A 147 -0.75 -17.74 -0.24
N PHE A 148 -0.99 -17.38 -1.50
CA PHE A 148 -0.05 -16.53 -2.24
C PHE A 148 -0.10 -15.09 -1.71
N PHE A 149 -1.28 -14.48 -1.67
CA PHE A 149 -1.44 -13.07 -1.32
C PHE A 149 -1.14 -12.77 0.15
N SER A 150 -1.45 -13.68 1.08
CA SER A 150 -1.22 -13.46 2.51
C SER A 150 0.25 -13.18 2.87
N THR A 151 1.19 -13.56 2.00
CA THR A 151 2.62 -13.28 2.16
C THR A 151 3.17 -12.33 1.09
N ALA A 152 2.57 -12.28 -0.10
CA ALA A 152 3.06 -11.44 -1.18
C ALA A 152 2.94 -9.94 -0.88
N ASP A 153 1.82 -9.46 -0.33
CA ASP A 153 1.66 -8.05 0.07
C ASP A 153 2.65 -7.65 1.19
N SER A 154 2.98 -8.58 2.09
CA SER A 154 4.05 -8.35 3.07
C SER A 154 5.44 -8.24 2.42
N LEU A 155 5.70 -8.96 1.32
CA LEU A 155 6.93 -8.77 0.54
C LEU A 155 6.96 -7.39 -0.12
N VAL A 156 5.83 -6.91 -0.66
CA VAL A 156 5.72 -5.56 -1.23
C VAL A 156 5.95 -4.51 -0.15
N ALA A 157 5.24 -4.58 0.98
CA ALA A 157 5.38 -3.66 2.10
C ALA A 157 6.82 -3.56 2.61
N ASN A 158 7.47 -4.72 2.80
CA ASN A 158 8.87 -4.76 3.24
C ASN A 158 9.81 -4.15 2.20
N ASN A 159 9.57 -4.36 0.90
CA ASN A 159 10.37 -3.74 -0.15
C ASN A 159 10.18 -2.21 -0.19
N LEU A 160 8.96 -1.73 -0.02
CA LEU A 160 8.65 -0.29 0.04
C LEU A 160 9.40 0.38 1.18
N VAL A 161 9.30 -0.17 2.39
CA VAL A 161 9.83 0.44 3.62
C VAL A 161 11.35 0.26 3.73
N LEU A 162 11.86 -0.93 3.46
CA LEU A 162 13.27 -1.27 3.73
C LEU A 162 14.21 -0.93 2.57
N ALA A 163 13.70 -0.85 1.34
CA ALA A 163 14.50 -0.59 0.15
C ALA A 163 14.10 0.72 -0.56
N LEU A 164 12.87 0.83 -1.04
CA LEU A 164 12.48 1.92 -1.94
C LEU A 164 12.42 3.29 -1.27
N TYR A 165 11.82 3.39 -0.08
CA TYR A 165 11.62 4.68 0.60
C TYR A 165 12.93 5.45 0.80
N ARG A 166 14.01 4.74 1.17
CA ARG A 166 15.35 5.31 1.34
C ARG A 166 15.89 5.89 0.03
N LEU A 167 15.79 5.13 -1.06
CA LEU A 167 16.44 5.43 -2.34
C LEU A 167 15.64 6.39 -3.24
N ILE A 168 14.32 6.52 -3.01
CA ILE A 168 13.52 7.59 -3.61
C ILE A 168 13.74 8.87 -2.81
N THR A 169 14.49 9.78 -3.40
CA THR A 169 14.92 11.04 -2.78
C THR A 169 13.98 12.19 -3.15
N ASN A 170 12.67 12.00 -2.97
CA ASN A 170 11.68 13.04 -3.21
C ASN A 170 10.53 12.94 -2.19
N PRO A 171 10.15 14.04 -1.50
CA PRO A 171 9.20 14.01 -0.40
C PRO A 171 7.76 13.68 -0.81
N GLU A 172 7.25 14.21 -1.92
CA GLU A 172 5.88 13.92 -2.39
C GLU A 172 5.73 12.48 -2.89
N CYS A 173 6.77 11.91 -3.52
CA CYS A 173 6.82 10.48 -3.83
C CYS A 173 6.90 9.62 -2.56
N ARG A 174 7.72 10.02 -1.58
CA ARG A 174 7.78 9.36 -0.26
C ARG A 174 6.43 9.37 0.44
N GLN A 175 5.67 10.46 0.35
CA GLN A 175 4.33 10.55 0.93
C GLN A 175 3.38 9.49 0.33
N TYR A 176 3.44 9.27 -0.99
CA TYR A 176 2.67 8.20 -1.62
C TYR A 176 3.16 6.81 -1.19
N ILE A 177 4.48 6.59 -1.09
CA ILE A 177 5.03 5.30 -0.62
C ILE A 177 4.54 4.97 0.80
N LEU A 178 4.42 5.95 1.69
CA LEU A 178 3.82 5.73 3.02
C LEU A 178 2.35 5.32 2.93
N ARG A 179 1.58 5.94 2.04
CA ARG A 179 0.18 5.57 1.81
C ARG A 179 0.08 4.15 1.25
N GLN A 180 0.86 3.83 0.22
CA GLN A 180 0.92 2.51 -0.38
C GLN A 180 1.31 1.45 0.66
N ALA A 181 2.37 1.68 1.45
CA ALA A 181 2.81 0.73 2.48
C ALA A 181 1.72 0.46 3.54
N PHE A 182 0.90 1.48 3.86
CA PHE A 182 -0.27 1.29 4.73
C PHE A 182 -1.39 0.51 4.03
N GLU A 183 -1.63 0.72 2.73
CA GLU A 183 -2.56 -0.09 1.93
C GLU A 183 -2.14 -1.56 1.91
N GLU A 184 -0.85 -1.88 1.75
CA GLU A 184 -0.34 -3.27 1.84
C GLU A 184 -0.62 -3.93 3.21
N ALA A 185 -0.60 -3.14 4.29
CA ALA A 185 -0.97 -3.61 5.61
C ALA A 185 -2.48 -3.90 5.71
N ILE A 186 -3.33 -3.06 5.10
CA ILE A 186 -4.77 -3.30 4.98
C ILE A 186 -5.01 -4.57 4.14
N HIS A 187 -4.28 -4.78 3.05
CA HIS A 187 -4.40 -5.98 2.23
C HIS A 187 -4.06 -7.24 3.02
N THR A 188 -2.92 -7.23 3.72
CA THR A 188 -2.50 -8.34 4.60
C THR A 188 -3.58 -8.65 5.65
N HIS A 189 -4.15 -7.62 6.24
CA HIS A 189 -5.27 -7.75 7.19
C HIS A 189 -6.54 -8.30 6.53
N ALA A 190 -6.86 -7.92 5.29
CA ALA A 190 -8.01 -8.45 4.55
C ALA A 190 -7.88 -9.96 4.28
N TYR A 191 -6.68 -10.43 3.90
CA TYR A 191 -6.44 -11.87 3.73
C TYR A 191 -6.55 -12.61 5.05
N GLN A 192 -5.97 -12.09 6.13
CA GLN A 192 -6.11 -12.67 7.47
C GLN A 192 -7.59 -12.76 7.88
N TYR A 193 -8.36 -11.69 7.70
CA TYR A 193 -9.79 -11.66 8.02
C TYR A 193 -10.58 -12.70 7.22
N CYS A 194 -10.27 -12.87 5.93
CA CYS A 194 -10.86 -13.94 5.11
C CYS A 194 -10.52 -15.33 5.64
N ILE A 195 -9.24 -15.60 5.92
CA ILE A 195 -8.74 -16.90 6.40
C ILE A 195 -9.39 -17.28 7.73
N GLU A 196 -9.43 -16.35 8.68
CA GLU A 196 -10.05 -16.52 10.00
C GLU A 196 -11.57 -16.75 9.86
N SER A 197 -12.26 -15.90 9.10
CA SER A 197 -13.71 -16.01 8.89
C SER A 197 -14.11 -17.39 8.33
N LEU A 198 -13.35 -17.89 7.35
CA LEU A 198 -13.60 -19.16 6.69
C LEU A 198 -13.16 -20.37 7.53
N GLY A 199 -12.50 -20.16 8.68
CA GLY A 199 -12.00 -21.22 9.56
C GLY A 199 -10.95 -22.10 8.87
N MET A 200 -10.07 -21.48 8.08
CA MET A 200 -8.95 -22.16 7.43
C MET A 200 -7.79 -22.37 8.42
N ASP A 201 -6.89 -23.30 8.10
CA ASP A 201 -5.64 -23.46 8.85
C ASP A 201 -4.68 -22.33 8.47
N GLU A 202 -4.48 -21.39 9.39
CA GLU A 202 -3.58 -20.24 9.17
C GLU A 202 -2.14 -20.69 8.89
N GLY A 203 -1.65 -21.74 9.54
CA GLY A 203 -0.32 -22.27 9.32
C GLY A 203 -0.16 -22.79 7.90
N GLU A 204 -1.13 -23.57 7.41
CA GLU A 204 -1.15 -24.06 6.02
C GLU A 204 -1.16 -22.90 5.01
N ILE A 205 -2.02 -21.89 5.23
CA ILE A 205 -2.20 -20.81 4.25
C ILE A 205 -0.99 -19.87 4.25
N PHE A 206 -0.51 -19.40 5.41
CA PHE A 206 0.62 -18.46 5.48
C PHE A 206 1.96 -19.13 5.16
N ASN A 207 2.12 -20.45 5.37
CA ASN A 207 3.34 -21.16 5.00
C ASN A 207 3.35 -21.67 3.55
N MET A 208 2.28 -21.41 2.79
CA MET A 208 2.11 -21.94 1.42
C MET A 208 3.25 -21.55 0.47
N TYR A 209 3.88 -20.39 0.67
CA TYR A 209 5.02 -19.96 -0.14
C TYR A 209 6.30 -20.78 0.10
N HIS A 210 6.35 -21.62 1.13
CA HIS A 210 7.42 -22.62 1.32
C HIS A 210 7.02 -24.01 0.82
N GLU A 211 5.73 -24.34 0.88
CA GLU A 211 5.23 -25.71 0.64
C GLU A 211 4.82 -25.96 -0.81
N ILE A 212 4.35 -24.92 -1.51
CA ILE A 212 3.84 -25.04 -2.87
C ILE A 212 4.89 -24.53 -3.87
N PRO A 213 5.46 -25.40 -4.72
CA PRO A 213 6.55 -25.02 -5.62
C PRO A 213 6.23 -23.83 -6.55
N SER A 214 5.01 -23.73 -7.07
CA SER A 214 4.60 -22.65 -7.95
C SER A 214 4.56 -21.29 -7.23
N VAL A 215 4.17 -21.26 -5.96
CA VAL A 215 4.16 -20.07 -5.10
C VAL A 215 5.58 -19.72 -4.65
N ALA A 216 6.36 -20.72 -4.21
CA ALA A 216 7.73 -20.55 -3.76
C ALA A 216 8.65 -19.96 -4.83
N LYS A 217 8.51 -20.41 -6.09
CA LYS A 217 9.28 -19.88 -7.22
C LYS A 217 9.00 -18.40 -7.47
N LYS A 218 7.74 -17.98 -7.39
CA LYS A 218 7.32 -16.56 -7.54
C LYS A 218 7.94 -15.69 -6.43
N ALA A 219 7.79 -16.11 -5.17
CA ALA A 219 8.38 -15.40 -4.03
C ALA A 219 9.91 -15.31 -4.13
N SER A 220 10.58 -16.42 -4.44
CA SER A 220 12.03 -16.47 -4.63
C SER A 220 12.53 -15.58 -5.76
N TRP A 221 11.76 -15.47 -6.86
CA TRP A 221 12.09 -14.58 -7.96
C TRP A 221 11.99 -13.10 -7.57
N GLY A 222 11.00 -12.70 -6.78
CA GLY A 222 10.88 -11.32 -6.28
C GLY A 222 11.95 -10.95 -5.26
N LEU A 223 12.17 -11.83 -4.27
CA LEU A 223 13.09 -11.61 -3.15
C LEU A 223 14.53 -11.28 -3.56
N LYS A 224 15.01 -11.78 -4.70
CA LYS A 224 16.37 -11.48 -5.19
C LYS A 224 16.57 -9.98 -5.45
N TYR A 225 15.52 -9.27 -5.87
CA TYR A 225 15.60 -7.84 -6.16
C TYR A 225 15.50 -6.97 -4.90
N THR A 226 14.84 -7.44 -3.84
CA THR A 226 14.86 -6.76 -2.54
C THR A 226 16.18 -6.99 -1.82
N LYS A 227 16.74 -8.21 -1.89
CA LYS A 227 17.96 -8.57 -1.17
C LYS A 227 19.14 -7.69 -1.53
N GLU A 228 19.28 -7.31 -2.80
CA GLU A 228 20.35 -6.43 -3.27
C GLU A 228 20.25 -5.02 -2.67
N LEU A 229 19.04 -4.45 -2.62
CA LEU A 229 18.81 -3.08 -2.16
C LEU A 229 18.67 -2.94 -0.65
N ASN A 230 18.32 -4.03 0.05
CA ASN A 230 18.16 -4.07 1.51
C ASN A 230 19.51 -4.15 2.24
N ASP A 231 20.64 -4.19 1.54
CA ASP A 231 21.94 -3.97 2.17
C ASP A 231 21.98 -2.53 2.73
N PRO A 232 22.22 -2.32 4.04
CA PRO A 232 22.34 -0.99 4.62
C PRO A 232 23.39 -0.11 3.92
N ASN A 233 24.40 -0.70 3.29
CA ASN A 233 25.47 0.01 2.58
C ASN A 233 25.17 0.23 1.08
N PHE A 234 24.05 -0.28 0.57
CA PHE A 234 23.64 0.01 -0.80
C PHE A 234 23.16 1.46 -0.90
N ASP A 235 23.70 2.18 -1.89
CA ASP A 235 23.26 3.53 -2.24
C ASP A 235 23.19 3.70 -3.77
N THR A 236 22.29 4.57 -4.20
CA THR A 236 22.23 5.02 -5.60
C THR A 236 23.33 6.05 -5.87
N GLY A 237 23.63 6.32 -7.15
CA GLY A 237 24.62 7.34 -7.54
C GLY A 237 25.66 6.85 -8.54
N THR A 238 25.66 5.57 -8.91
CA THR A 238 26.35 5.08 -10.10
C THR A 238 25.36 4.46 -11.09
N PRO A 239 25.68 4.40 -12.39
CA PRO A 239 24.79 3.78 -13.38
C PRO A 239 24.40 2.33 -13.04
N GLU A 240 25.27 1.60 -12.35
CA GLU A 240 25.03 0.21 -11.94
C GLU A 240 24.01 0.14 -10.80
N THR A 241 24.18 0.93 -9.74
CA THR A 241 23.27 0.91 -8.57
C THR A 241 21.92 1.55 -8.91
N ASP A 242 21.91 2.60 -9.73
CA ASP A 242 20.67 3.20 -10.22
C ASP A 242 19.88 2.22 -11.11
N LYS A 243 20.57 1.41 -11.93
CA LYS A 243 19.93 0.33 -12.69
C LYS A 243 19.41 -0.79 -11.79
N ALA A 244 20.09 -1.13 -10.70
CA ALA A 244 19.59 -2.10 -9.73
C ALA A 244 18.28 -1.61 -9.09
N LEU A 245 18.17 -0.32 -8.76
CA LEU A 245 16.91 0.29 -8.32
C LEU A 245 15.81 0.19 -9.39
N LEU A 246 16.12 0.54 -10.65
CA LEU A 246 15.15 0.38 -11.75
C LEU A 246 14.66 -1.07 -11.91
N LYS A 247 15.55 -2.06 -11.77
CA LYS A 247 15.17 -3.48 -11.80
C LYS A 247 14.24 -3.81 -10.64
N ASN A 248 14.51 -3.33 -9.44
CA ASN A 248 13.63 -3.53 -8.29
C ASN A 248 12.23 -2.95 -8.55
N LEU A 249 12.15 -1.70 -9.01
CA LEU A 249 10.88 -1.06 -9.35
C LEU A 249 10.10 -1.86 -10.41
N ILE A 250 10.77 -2.36 -11.45
CA ILE A 250 10.13 -3.21 -12.48
C ILE A 250 9.68 -4.55 -11.90
N ALA A 251 10.47 -5.15 -10.99
CA ALA A 251 10.13 -6.43 -10.36
C ALA A 251 8.88 -6.32 -9.47
N PHE A 252 8.77 -5.27 -8.67
CA PHE A 252 7.64 -5.09 -7.75
C PHE A 252 6.41 -4.55 -8.48
N TYR A 253 6.50 -3.35 -9.05
CA TYR A 253 5.33 -2.71 -9.66
C TYR A 253 4.88 -3.39 -10.96
N CYS A 254 5.79 -3.70 -11.89
CA CYS A 254 5.36 -4.26 -13.19
C CYS A 254 5.09 -5.76 -13.12
N CYS A 255 5.85 -6.52 -12.32
CA CYS A 255 5.78 -7.98 -12.30
C CYS A 255 4.95 -8.52 -11.14
N LEU A 256 5.26 -8.16 -9.89
CA LEU A 256 4.53 -8.67 -8.72
C LEU A 256 3.10 -8.10 -8.69
N GLU A 257 2.98 -6.79 -8.52
CA GLU A 257 1.69 -6.08 -8.48
C GLU A 257 1.03 -6.06 -9.86
N GLY A 258 1.81 -5.85 -10.92
CA GLY A 258 1.30 -5.68 -12.28
C GLY A 258 0.92 -6.97 -13.02
N ILE A 259 1.46 -8.15 -12.66
CA ILE A 259 1.20 -9.43 -13.35
C ILE A 259 0.72 -10.49 -12.37
N PHE A 260 1.46 -10.77 -11.29
CA PHE A 260 1.12 -11.86 -10.38
C PHE A 260 -0.24 -11.61 -9.70
N PHE A 261 -0.48 -10.39 -9.23
CA PHE A 261 -1.72 -10.07 -8.54
C PHE A 261 -2.93 -10.09 -9.48
N TYR A 262 -2.78 -9.63 -10.72
CA TYR A 262 -3.86 -9.59 -11.72
C TYR A 262 -4.38 -10.98 -12.11
N CYS A 263 -3.52 -12.01 -12.05
CA CYS A 263 -3.94 -13.41 -12.18
C CYS A 263 -4.93 -13.78 -11.07
N GLY A 264 -4.55 -13.51 -9.82
CA GLY A 264 -5.34 -13.85 -8.66
C GLY A 264 -6.64 -13.05 -8.52
N PHE A 265 -6.61 -11.76 -8.86
CA PHE A 265 -7.82 -10.94 -8.98
C PHE A 265 -8.81 -11.56 -9.96
N THR A 266 -8.35 -11.93 -11.15
CA THR A 266 -9.21 -12.54 -12.16
C THR A 266 -9.83 -13.85 -11.65
N GLN A 267 -9.07 -14.64 -10.90
CA GLN A 267 -9.53 -15.91 -10.35
C GLN A 267 -10.62 -15.74 -9.29
N ILE A 268 -10.42 -14.85 -8.32
CA ILE A 268 -11.40 -14.60 -7.25
C ILE A 268 -12.62 -13.85 -7.79
N LEU A 269 -12.43 -12.79 -8.57
CA LEU A 269 -13.53 -12.00 -9.11
C LEU A 269 -14.42 -12.77 -10.09
N SER A 270 -13.87 -13.77 -10.79
CA SER A 270 -14.65 -14.72 -11.59
C SER A 270 -15.63 -15.55 -10.74
N MET A 271 -15.29 -15.85 -9.49
CA MET A 271 -16.24 -16.46 -8.54
C MET A 271 -17.30 -15.47 -8.08
N GLY A 272 -16.92 -14.24 -7.74
CA GLY A 272 -17.85 -13.18 -7.35
C GLY A 272 -18.91 -12.89 -8.40
N ARG A 273 -18.53 -12.88 -9.68
CA ARG A 273 -19.46 -12.73 -10.82
C ARG A 273 -20.50 -13.86 -10.93
N ARG A 274 -20.22 -15.02 -10.33
CA ARG A 274 -21.13 -16.16 -10.25
C ARG A 274 -21.84 -16.23 -8.89
N ASN A 275 -21.82 -15.13 -8.14
CA ASN A 275 -22.40 -15.01 -6.80
C ASN A 275 -21.83 -16.03 -5.80
N LYS A 276 -20.53 -16.32 -5.91
CA LYS A 276 -19.79 -17.20 -5.01
C LYS A 276 -18.66 -16.43 -4.36
N MET A 277 -18.43 -16.67 -3.07
CA MET A 277 -17.39 -15.99 -2.30
C MET A 277 -17.50 -14.46 -2.45
N THR A 278 -18.70 -13.93 -2.26
CA THR A 278 -19.03 -12.52 -2.53
C THR A 278 -18.31 -11.56 -1.59
N GLY A 279 -18.15 -11.91 -0.32
CA GLY A 279 -17.41 -11.12 0.66
C GLY A 279 -15.91 -11.10 0.35
N THR A 280 -15.31 -12.25 0.05
CA THR A 280 -13.91 -12.32 -0.41
C THR A 280 -13.73 -11.55 -1.73
N SER A 281 -14.68 -11.66 -2.66
CA SER A 281 -14.62 -10.96 -3.95
C SER A 281 -14.77 -9.44 -3.81
N GLU A 282 -15.53 -8.97 -2.83
CA GLU A 282 -15.66 -7.54 -2.52
C GLU A 282 -14.36 -6.98 -1.92
N GLN A 283 -13.72 -7.71 -1.01
CA GLN A 283 -12.40 -7.32 -0.50
C GLN A 283 -11.35 -7.29 -1.63
N PHE A 284 -11.30 -8.30 -2.49
CA PHE A 284 -10.41 -8.31 -3.68
C PHE A 284 -10.71 -7.17 -4.66
N GLN A 285 -11.95 -6.67 -4.67
CA GLN A 285 -12.33 -5.49 -5.45
C GLN A 285 -11.75 -4.20 -4.87
N TYR A 286 -11.70 -4.05 -3.55
CA TYR A 286 -11.01 -2.91 -2.93
C TYR A 286 -9.51 -2.99 -3.20
N ILE A 287 -8.89 -4.15 -2.95
CA ILE A 287 -7.46 -4.39 -3.21
C ILE A 287 -7.11 -4.10 -4.68
N LEU A 288 -7.90 -4.60 -5.65
CA LEU A 288 -7.64 -4.32 -7.08
C LEU A 288 -7.65 -2.82 -7.41
N ARG A 289 -8.47 -2.02 -6.73
CA ARG A 289 -8.48 -0.56 -6.96
C ARG A 289 -7.20 0.07 -6.42
N ASP A 290 -6.79 -0.33 -5.24
CA ASP A 290 -5.58 0.18 -4.60
C ASP A 290 -4.35 -0.23 -5.45
N GLU A 291 -4.25 -1.50 -5.86
CA GLU A 291 -3.23 -2.01 -6.80
C GLU A 291 -3.20 -1.33 -8.16
N SER A 292 -4.35 -0.88 -8.67
CA SER A 292 -4.37 -0.10 -9.91
C SER A 292 -3.65 1.24 -9.75
N MET A 293 -3.75 1.85 -8.56
CA MET A 293 -3.04 3.07 -8.22
C MET A 293 -1.57 2.80 -7.95
N HIS A 294 -1.23 1.72 -7.24
CA HIS A 294 0.15 1.33 -6.96
C HIS A 294 0.91 1.10 -8.26
N LEU A 295 0.35 0.32 -9.19
CA LEU A 295 0.93 0.10 -10.50
C LEU A 295 1.12 1.43 -11.26
N ASN A 296 0.13 2.32 -11.26
CA ASN A 296 0.24 3.60 -11.96
C ASN A 296 1.36 4.47 -11.36
N PHE A 297 1.48 4.52 -10.03
CA PHE A 297 2.60 5.20 -9.36
C PHE A 297 3.95 4.59 -9.74
N GLY A 298 4.05 3.26 -9.76
CA GLY A 298 5.26 2.56 -10.17
C GLY A 298 5.67 2.85 -11.61
N ILE A 299 4.71 2.85 -12.54
CA ILE A 299 4.94 3.19 -13.95
C ILE A 299 5.43 4.63 -14.09
N ASP A 300 4.78 5.58 -13.41
CA ASP A 300 5.19 7.00 -13.44
C ASP A 300 6.58 7.17 -12.82
N THR A 301 6.88 6.49 -11.71
CA THR A 301 8.20 6.49 -11.06
C THR A 301 9.29 5.97 -11.99
N ILE A 302 9.08 4.80 -12.61
CA ILE A 302 10.02 4.21 -13.57
C ILE A 302 10.26 5.16 -14.75
N ASN A 303 9.18 5.70 -15.34
CA ASN A 303 9.29 6.60 -16.48
C ASN A 303 9.94 7.94 -16.10
N GLN A 304 9.66 8.49 -14.93
CA GLN A 304 10.26 9.73 -14.46
C GLN A 304 11.77 9.56 -14.20
N ILE A 305 12.19 8.45 -13.59
CA ILE A 305 13.62 8.13 -13.42
C ILE A 305 14.30 8.01 -14.78
N LYS A 306 13.68 7.36 -15.77
CA LYS A 306 14.21 7.25 -17.15
C LYS A 306 14.34 8.62 -17.83
N ILE A 307 13.37 9.52 -17.61
CA ILE A 307 13.39 10.88 -18.18
C ILE A 307 14.55 11.68 -17.60
N GLU A 308 14.75 11.62 -16.28
CA GLU A 308 15.81 12.35 -15.58
C GLU A 308 17.19 11.73 -15.79
N ASN A 309 17.25 10.42 -16.03
CA ASN A 309 18.48 9.64 -16.15
C ASN A 309 18.46 8.77 -17.42
N PRO A 310 18.46 9.39 -18.63
CA PRO A 310 18.26 8.67 -19.89
C PRO A 310 19.36 7.63 -20.18
N HIS A 311 20.54 7.82 -19.61
CA HIS A 311 21.68 6.89 -19.72
C HIS A 311 21.41 5.53 -19.03
N LEU A 312 20.47 5.45 -18.08
CA LEU A 312 20.09 4.19 -17.44
C LEU A 312 19.25 3.31 -18.37
N TRP A 313 18.53 3.89 -19.32
CA TRP A 313 17.61 3.18 -20.22
C TRP A 313 18.26 2.79 -21.56
N ASP A 314 19.44 2.20 -21.49
CA ASP A 314 20.17 1.67 -22.64
C ASP A 314 19.57 0.34 -23.15
N ASP A 315 20.13 -0.17 -24.26
CA ASP A 315 19.62 -1.39 -24.87
C ASP A 315 19.82 -2.64 -24.00
N ALA A 316 20.81 -2.64 -23.09
CA ALA A 316 21.00 -3.73 -22.15
C ALA A 316 19.87 -3.73 -21.10
N MET A 317 19.58 -2.56 -20.52
CA MET A 317 18.50 -2.41 -19.54
C MET A 317 17.12 -2.70 -20.15
N LYS A 318 16.85 -2.27 -21.39
CA LYS A 318 15.61 -2.62 -22.11
C LYS A 318 15.45 -4.12 -22.31
N ARG A 319 16.53 -4.83 -22.70
CA ARG A 319 16.52 -6.29 -22.85
C ARG A 319 16.27 -6.97 -21.51
N GLU A 320 16.93 -6.52 -20.45
CA GLU A 320 16.76 -7.07 -19.11
C GLU A 320 15.34 -6.86 -18.57
N ALA A 321 14.78 -5.64 -18.68
CA ALA A 321 13.40 -5.34 -18.31
C ALA A 321 12.39 -6.21 -19.09
N THR A 322 12.61 -6.39 -20.40
CA THR A 322 11.79 -7.28 -21.24
C THR A 322 11.86 -8.72 -20.72
N GLN A 323 13.06 -9.21 -20.42
CA GLN A 323 13.26 -10.56 -19.89
C GLN A 323 12.58 -10.75 -18.53
N MET A 324 12.64 -9.76 -17.64
CA MET A 324 11.98 -9.80 -16.33
C MET A 324 10.47 -9.98 -16.47
N ILE A 325 9.83 -9.18 -17.33
CA ILE A 325 8.38 -9.28 -17.57
C ILE A 325 8.01 -10.64 -18.19
N LEU A 326 8.82 -11.14 -19.13
CA LEU A 326 8.59 -12.48 -19.72
C LEU A 326 8.77 -13.61 -18.69
N GLN A 327 9.78 -13.51 -17.81
CA GLN A 327 9.98 -14.48 -16.72
C GLN A 327 8.80 -14.47 -15.75
N ALA A 328 8.35 -13.30 -15.33
CA ALA A 328 7.19 -13.15 -14.47
C ALA A 328 5.94 -13.75 -15.14
N THR A 329 5.70 -13.44 -16.41
CA THR A 329 4.58 -14.01 -17.18
C THR A 329 4.63 -15.54 -17.18
N GLN A 330 5.81 -16.14 -17.41
CA GLN A 330 5.97 -17.59 -17.41
C GLN A 330 5.75 -18.22 -16.03
N LEU A 331 6.27 -17.61 -14.96
CA LEU A 331 6.02 -18.05 -13.58
C LEU A 331 4.53 -18.00 -13.24
N GLU A 332 3.84 -16.97 -13.70
CA GLU A 332 2.41 -16.81 -13.44
C GLU A 332 1.56 -17.80 -14.24
N ILE A 333 1.96 -18.15 -15.46
CA ILE A 333 1.34 -19.23 -16.24
C ILE A 333 1.52 -20.58 -15.54
N GLU A 334 2.70 -20.87 -14.98
CA GLU A 334 2.93 -22.07 -14.18
C GLU A 334 2.01 -22.11 -12.95
N TYR A 335 1.90 -21.00 -12.22
CA TYR A 335 0.99 -20.88 -11.08
C TYR A 335 -0.48 -21.01 -11.47
N ALA A 336 -0.91 -20.42 -12.59
CA ALA A 336 -2.28 -20.53 -13.09
C ALA A 336 -2.65 -21.99 -13.45
N ARG A 337 -1.71 -22.74 -14.04
CA ARG A 337 -1.89 -24.17 -14.35
C ARG A 337 -1.97 -25.03 -13.09
N ASP A 338 -1.13 -24.75 -12.10
CA ASP A 338 -1.15 -25.45 -10.80
C ASP A 338 -2.42 -25.14 -9.99
N THR A 339 -2.91 -23.90 -10.08
CA THR A 339 -4.13 -23.45 -9.39
C THR A 339 -5.42 -23.92 -10.09
N MET A 340 -5.37 -24.21 -11.40
CA MET A 340 -6.52 -24.62 -12.21
C MET A 340 -6.22 -25.86 -13.06
N PRO A 341 -5.91 -27.02 -12.47
CA PRO A 341 -5.51 -28.22 -13.22
C PRO A 341 -6.60 -28.73 -14.19
N ARG A 342 -7.87 -28.52 -13.85
CA ARG A 342 -9.04 -28.90 -14.70
C ARG A 342 -9.86 -27.69 -15.19
N GLY A 343 -9.53 -26.49 -14.72
CA GLY A 343 -10.37 -25.30 -14.88
C GLY A 343 -11.67 -25.36 -14.05
N VAL A 344 -12.40 -24.25 -14.06
CA VAL A 344 -13.74 -24.10 -13.45
C VAL A 344 -14.67 -23.41 -14.45
N LEU A 345 -15.97 -23.32 -14.12
CA LEU A 345 -16.95 -22.68 -15.01
C LEU A 345 -16.52 -21.24 -15.34
N GLY A 346 -16.30 -20.97 -16.63
CA GLY A 346 -15.95 -19.64 -17.14
C GLY A 346 -14.46 -19.28 -17.06
N MET A 347 -13.58 -20.17 -16.59
CA MET A 347 -12.15 -19.89 -16.46
C MET A 347 -11.30 -21.16 -16.45
N ASN A 348 -10.24 -21.18 -17.25
CA ASN A 348 -9.25 -22.26 -17.24
C ASN A 348 -7.83 -21.70 -17.49
N ALA A 349 -6.82 -22.56 -17.35
CA ALA A 349 -5.44 -22.17 -17.48
C ALA A 349 -5.06 -21.63 -18.88
N VAL A 350 -5.71 -22.09 -19.97
CA VAL A 350 -5.44 -21.61 -21.33
C VAL A 350 -5.95 -20.17 -21.49
N MET A 351 -7.16 -19.89 -21.03
CA MET A 351 -7.70 -18.52 -21.01
C MET A 351 -6.87 -17.60 -20.12
N MET A 352 -6.41 -18.10 -18.97
CA MET A 352 -5.55 -17.32 -18.07
C MET A 352 -4.18 -17.04 -18.71
N GLU A 353 -3.61 -17.98 -19.44
CA GLU A 353 -2.37 -17.77 -20.19
C GLU A 353 -2.52 -16.68 -21.25
N GLU A 354 -3.59 -16.68 -22.04
CA GLU A 354 -3.86 -15.61 -23.01
C GLU A 354 -4.03 -14.24 -22.31
N TYR A 355 -4.74 -14.20 -21.18
CA TYR A 355 -4.88 -13.00 -20.36
C TYR A 355 -3.55 -12.49 -19.82
N LEU A 356 -2.69 -13.37 -19.30
CA LEU A 356 -1.38 -13.01 -18.77
C LEU A 356 -0.45 -12.46 -19.86
N GLN A 357 -0.50 -13.03 -21.07
CA GLN A 357 0.24 -12.50 -22.22
C GLN A 357 -0.27 -11.12 -22.64
N PHE A 358 -1.59 -10.90 -22.61
CA PHE A 358 -2.21 -9.59 -22.83
C PHE A 358 -1.77 -8.55 -21.79
N ILE A 359 -1.79 -8.90 -20.50
CA ILE A 359 -1.33 -8.02 -19.42
C ILE A 359 0.17 -7.73 -19.55
N ALA A 360 0.99 -8.73 -19.85
CA ALA A 360 2.43 -8.56 -20.04
C ALA A 360 2.76 -7.53 -21.14
N ASN A 361 2.08 -7.61 -22.29
CA ASN A 361 2.20 -6.61 -23.35
C ASN A 361 1.86 -5.20 -22.86
N ARG A 362 0.78 -5.05 -22.08
CA ARG A 362 0.42 -3.75 -21.50
C ARG A 362 1.53 -3.21 -20.60
N ARG A 363 2.10 -4.03 -19.71
CA ARG A 363 3.21 -3.60 -18.84
C ARG A 363 4.44 -3.18 -19.64
N LEU A 364 4.80 -3.94 -20.68
CA LEU A 364 5.90 -3.60 -21.59
C LEU A 364 5.66 -2.22 -22.24
N VAL A 365 4.49 -2.01 -22.82
CA VAL A 365 4.14 -0.75 -23.49
C VAL A 365 4.13 0.43 -22.52
N GLN A 366 3.62 0.26 -21.30
CA GLN A 366 3.58 1.31 -20.27
C GLN A 366 4.97 1.83 -19.88
N ILE A 367 6.03 1.02 -19.99
CA ILE A 367 7.41 1.44 -19.76
C ILE A 367 8.21 1.64 -21.06
N GLY A 368 7.54 1.77 -22.20
CA GLY A 368 8.15 2.11 -23.49
C GLY A 368 8.92 0.96 -24.15
N LEU A 369 8.52 -0.29 -23.89
CA LEU A 369 9.05 -1.49 -24.54
C LEU A 369 8.02 -2.04 -25.56
N PRO A 370 8.48 -2.69 -26.65
CA PRO A 370 7.58 -3.30 -27.62
C PRO A 370 6.88 -4.53 -27.05
N GLU A 371 5.66 -4.76 -27.52
CA GLU A 371 4.91 -5.99 -27.26
C GLU A 371 5.72 -7.24 -27.67
N GLN A 372 5.62 -8.31 -26.89
CA GLN A 372 6.29 -9.58 -27.15
C GLN A 372 5.33 -10.67 -27.63
N PHE A 373 4.05 -10.60 -27.23
CA PHE A 373 3.04 -11.59 -27.59
C PHE A 373 2.11 -11.05 -28.67
N LYS A 374 2.16 -11.59 -29.90
CA LYS A 374 1.37 -11.04 -31.02
C LYS A 374 -0.05 -11.62 -31.04
N GLY A 375 -1.03 -10.76 -31.30
CA GLY A 375 -2.41 -11.17 -31.57
C GLY A 375 -3.21 -11.64 -30.35
N VAL A 376 -2.65 -11.52 -29.15
CA VAL A 376 -3.34 -11.85 -27.89
C VAL A 376 -4.44 -10.83 -27.61
N LYS A 377 -5.59 -11.31 -27.13
CA LYS A 377 -6.72 -10.48 -26.73
C LYS A 377 -6.96 -10.62 -25.24
N ASN A 378 -7.78 -9.74 -24.66
CA ASN A 378 -8.26 -9.94 -23.30
C ASN A 378 -9.45 -10.93 -23.31
N PRO A 379 -9.30 -12.17 -22.81
CA PRO A 379 -10.41 -13.13 -22.71
C PRO A 379 -11.38 -12.79 -21.57
N PHE A 380 -11.02 -11.85 -20.69
CA PHE A 380 -11.82 -11.37 -19.57
C PHE A 380 -12.10 -9.86 -19.72
N PRO A 381 -12.91 -9.43 -20.73
CA PRO A 381 -13.17 -7.99 -20.97
C PRO A 381 -13.78 -7.28 -19.75
N TRP A 382 -14.52 -8.02 -18.93
CA TRP A 382 -15.10 -7.53 -17.67
C TRP A 382 -14.03 -7.10 -16.64
N MET A 383 -12.79 -7.60 -16.70
CA MET A 383 -11.70 -7.07 -15.88
C MET A 383 -11.37 -5.64 -16.29
N SER A 384 -11.37 -5.33 -17.59
CA SER A 384 -11.20 -3.96 -18.08
C SER A 384 -12.36 -3.08 -17.66
N GLU A 385 -13.60 -3.58 -17.75
CA GLU A 385 -14.79 -2.85 -17.30
C GLU A 385 -14.73 -2.52 -15.80
N ILE A 386 -14.31 -3.45 -14.93
CA ILE A 386 -14.18 -3.17 -13.48
C ILE A 386 -13.13 -2.08 -13.21
N MET A 387 -12.04 -2.07 -13.97
CA MET A 387 -11.01 -1.02 -13.87
C MET A 387 -11.50 0.33 -14.43
N ASP A 388 -12.25 0.33 -15.53
CA ASP A 388 -12.69 1.54 -16.23
C ASP A 388 -13.95 2.18 -15.60
N LEU A 389 -14.94 1.38 -15.16
CA LEU A 389 -16.15 1.85 -14.47
C LEU A 389 -15.83 2.65 -13.20
N ARG A 390 -14.67 2.38 -12.58
CA ARG A 390 -14.19 3.09 -11.38
C ARG A 390 -13.51 4.42 -11.69
N LYS A 391 -13.10 4.68 -12.94
CA LYS A 391 -12.64 6.01 -13.36
C LYS A 391 -13.80 7.00 -13.51
N GLU A 392 -15.02 6.51 -13.77
CA GLU A 392 -16.18 7.37 -14.04
C GLU A 392 -17.14 7.56 -12.85
N LYS A 393 -17.15 6.69 -11.83
CA LYS A 393 -18.06 6.82 -10.67
C LYS A 393 -17.48 6.28 -9.36
N ASN A 394 -17.53 7.12 -8.32
CA ASN A 394 -17.47 6.75 -6.90
C ASN A 394 -18.68 5.86 -6.54
N PHE A 395 -18.65 4.59 -6.93
CA PHE A 395 -19.73 3.63 -6.65
C PHE A 395 -19.89 3.33 -5.14
N PHE A 396 -18.95 3.78 -4.30
CA PHE A 396 -18.94 3.59 -2.85
C PHE A 396 -19.66 4.70 -2.05
N GLU A 397 -20.33 5.66 -2.70
CA GLU A 397 -21.24 6.63 -2.05
C GLU A 397 -22.56 5.99 -1.54
N THR A 398 -22.50 4.72 -1.11
CA THR A 398 -23.58 4.10 -0.32
C THR A 398 -23.20 3.97 1.15
N ARG A 399 -22.30 4.84 1.65
CA ARG A 399 -22.31 5.20 3.07
C ARG A 399 -23.39 6.26 3.28
N VAL A 400 -24.28 6.00 4.23
CA VAL A 400 -25.27 6.95 4.74
C VAL A 400 -24.56 8.29 4.97
N ILE A 401 -25.01 9.32 4.26
CA ILE A 401 -24.48 10.67 4.28
C ILE A 401 -24.88 11.28 5.62
N GLU A 402 -24.03 11.13 6.63
CA GLU A 402 -23.98 12.04 7.78
C GLU A 402 -22.53 12.07 8.27
N TYR A 403 -22.00 13.28 8.43
CA TYR A 403 -20.59 13.65 8.60
C TYR A 403 -19.75 13.73 7.31
N GLN A 404 -20.22 14.53 6.35
CA GLN A 404 -19.32 15.45 5.66
C GLN A 404 -19.21 16.70 6.55
N THR A 405 -18.11 16.85 7.27
CA THR A 405 -17.75 18.13 7.91
C THR A 405 -17.40 19.12 6.80
N GLY A 406 -18.30 20.08 6.59
CA GLY A 406 -18.12 21.15 5.63
C GLY A 406 -16.93 22.04 5.98
N GLY A 407 -16.20 22.48 4.96
CA GLY A 407 -15.18 23.51 5.14
C GLY A 407 -14.08 23.56 4.08
N ALA A 408 -14.40 23.51 2.79
CA ALA A 408 -13.48 24.04 1.77
C ALA A 408 -13.93 25.47 1.42
N LEU A 409 -13.41 26.45 2.16
CA LEU A 409 -13.49 27.86 1.78
C LEU A 409 -12.42 28.12 0.71
N THR A 410 -12.85 28.37 -0.52
CA THR A 410 -12.05 29.07 -1.53
C THR A 410 -12.03 30.55 -1.19
N TRP A 411 -10.84 31.13 -1.11
CA TRP A 411 -10.64 32.58 -1.08
C TRP A 411 -10.15 33.02 -2.46
N ASP A 412 -10.79 34.05 -3.02
CA ASP A 412 -10.38 34.73 -4.26
C ASP A 412 -9.03 35.46 -4.11
#